data_AF-A0A9R0NTG0-F1
#
_entry.id   AF-A0A9R0NTG0-F1
#
_cell.length_a   1.000
_cell.length_b   1.000
_cell.length_c   1.000
_cell.angle_alpha   90.00
_cell.angle_beta   90.00
_cell.angle_gamma   90.00
#
_symmetry.space_group_name_H-M   'P 1'
#
loop_
_entity.id
_entity.type
_entity.pdbx_description
1 polymer ?
#
loop_
_entity_poly.entity_id
_entity_poly.type
_entity_poly.pdbx_seq_one_letter_code
_entity_poly.pdbx_strand_id
1 'polypeptide(L)'
;MSPALVTDGISVLWDFAKTEAGAGLIEGRSGQTVIREIVQDYLTYVGFGSDDYPNHLKLKTFEPSKVAIDPYRSSGQPIFVGSGARVSNVAAMLKAGEEPAVVAEEHGIGIEAVRAAARVLLGRAA
;
A
#
# COMPACT_ATOMS: atom_id res chain seq x y z
N MET A 1 -9.55 -12.97 -13.06
CA MET A 1 -8.38 -12.09 -13.32
C MET A 1 -7.16 -13.00 -13.45
N SER A 2 -6.40 -12.88 -14.54
CA SER A 2 -5.37 -13.85 -14.92
C SER A 2 -4.07 -13.63 -14.12
N PRO A 3 -3.38 -14.70 -13.64
CA PRO A 3 -2.08 -14.63 -12.96
C PRO A 3 -0.94 -14.03 -13.80
N ALA A 4 -1.21 -13.77 -15.09
CA ALA A 4 -0.29 -13.20 -16.06
C ALA A 4 0.31 -11.83 -15.67
N LEU A 5 -0.26 -11.03 -14.77
CA LEU A 5 0.34 -9.72 -14.45
C LEU A 5 1.63 -9.84 -13.61
N VAL A 6 1.85 -10.99 -12.96
CA VAL A 6 3.00 -11.23 -12.07
C VAL A 6 4.08 -12.03 -12.81
N THR A 7 3.69 -12.94 -13.71
CA THR A 7 4.60 -13.77 -14.51
C THR A 7 4.78 -13.30 -15.96
N ASP A 8 3.73 -12.80 -16.62
CA ASP A 8 3.77 -12.18 -17.97
C ASP A 8 3.76 -10.65 -17.95
N GLY A 9 3.69 -10.02 -16.77
CA GLY A 9 3.58 -8.57 -16.62
C GLY A 9 4.78 -7.83 -17.20
N ILE A 10 5.96 -8.47 -17.18
CA ILE A 10 7.15 -7.96 -17.87
C ILE A 10 6.95 -7.95 -19.38
N SER A 11 6.37 -9.01 -19.97
CA SER A 11 6.09 -9.06 -21.41
C SER A 11 5.05 -8.01 -21.81
N VAL A 12 4.01 -7.82 -21.00
CA VAL A 12 2.99 -6.78 -21.23
C VAL A 12 3.57 -5.37 -21.08
N LEU A 13 4.35 -5.11 -20.03
CA LEU A 13 5.05 -3.83 -19.84
C LEU A 13 6.11 -3.61 -20.93
N TRP A 14 6.73 -4.67 -21.45
CA TRP A 14 7.66 -4.65 -22.57
C TRP A 14 7.00 -4.29 -23.88
N ASP A 15 5.81 -4.82 -24.15
CA ASP A 15 5.04 -4.45 -25.34
C ASP A 15 4.45 -3.04 -25.20
N PHE A 16 3.99 -2.66 -24.00
CA PHE A 16 3.54 -1.31 -23.72
C PHE A 16 4.67 -0.28 -23.84
N ALA A 17 5.89 -0.60 -23.38
CA ALA A 17 7.06 0.28 -23.48
C ALA A 17 7.51 0.57 -24.93
N LYS A 18 7.06 -0.24 -25.90
CA LYS A 18 7.26 0.03 -27.34
C LYS A 18 6.25 1.04 -27.91
N THR A 19 5.21 1.39 -27.17
CA THR A 19 4.25 2.43 -27.56
C THR A 19 4.76 3.81 -27.13
N GLU A 20 4.26 4.88 -27.77
CA GLU A 20 4.60 6.25 -27.40
C GLU A 20 4.20 6.57 -25.95
N ALA A 21 3.08 6.03 -25.47
CA ALA A 21 2.60 6.19 -24.10
C ALA A 21 3.45 5.44 -23.06
N GLY A 22 4.18 4.41 -23.46
CA GLY A 22 5.06 3.63 -22.60
C GLY A 22 6.55 4.00 -22.70
N ALA A 23 6.88 5.00 -23.53
CA ALA A 23 8.25 5.42 -23.75
C ALA A 23 8.93 5.81 -22.43
N GLY A 24 10.06 5.16 -22.12
CA GLY A 24 10.82 5.42 -20.90
C GLY A 24 10.44 4.60 -19.67
N LEU A 25 9.60 3.56 -19.79
CA LEU A 25 9.31 2.62 -18.69
C LEU A 25 10.40 1.56 -18.48
N ILE A 26 11.15 1.23 -19.53
CA ILE A 26 12.15 0.17 -19.55
C ILE A 26 13.44 0.73 -20.15
N GLU A 27 14.56 0.54 -19.46
CA GLU A 27 15.88 0.92 -19.95
C GLU A 27 16.67 -0.35 -20.29
N GLY A 28 17.13 -0.46 -21.53
CA GLY A 28 17.98 -1.57 -21.95
C GLY A 28 19.42 -1.30 -21.56
N ARG A 29 19.95 -2.02 -20.57
CA ARG A 29 21.40 -2.06 -20.31
C ARG A 29 21.88 -3.49 -20.55
N SER A 30 22.88 -3.65 -21.41
CA SER A 30 23.58 -4.93 -21.67
C SER A 30 22.73 -6.15 -22.11
N GLY A 31 21.67 -5.94 -22.89
CA GLY A 31 20.87 -7.05 -23.43
C GLY A 31 19.94 -7.73 -22.41
N GLN A 32 19.84 -7.18 -21.20
CA GLN A 32 18.85 -7.54 -20.19
C GLN A 32 17.87 -6.39 -20.01
N THR A 33 16.58 -6.72 -20.11
CA THR A 33 15.49 -5.78 -19.92
C THR A 33 15.27 -5.58 -18.42
N VAL A 34 15.68 -4.44 -17.88
CA VAL A 34 15.47 -4.11 -16.46
C VAL A 34 14.32 -3.12 -16.37
N ILE A 35 13.28 -3.46 -15.59
CA ILE A 35 12.24 -2.51 -15.20
C ILE A 35 12.96 -1.36 -14.47
N ARG A 36 12.73 -0.10 -14.89
CA ARG A 36 13.39 1.05 -14.24
C ARG A 36 13.17 1.00 -12.73
N GLU A 37 14.20 1.38 -11.99
CA GLU A 37 14.22 1.43 -10.51
C GLU A 37 12.96 2.09 -9.91
N ILE A 38 12.44 3.14 -10.57
CA ILE A 38 11.18 3.81 -10.21
C ILE A 38 9.99 2.84 -10.14
N VAL A 39 9.84 1.92 -11.10
CA VAL A 39 8.72 0.96 -11.12
C VAL A 39 8.96 -0.17 -10.12
N GLN A 40 10.22 -0.54 -9.87
CA GLN A 40 10.59 -1.54 -8.89
C GLN A 40 10.22 -1.09 -7.46
N ASP A 41 10.37 0.20 -7.16
CA ASP A 41 9.92 0.77 -5.89
C ASP A 41 8.42 0.53 -5.68
N TYR A 42 7.56 0.72 -6.69
CA TYR A 42 6.11 0.52 -6.55
C TYR A 42 5.70 -0.96 -6.36
N LEU A 43 6.43 -1.91 -6.95
CA LEU A 43 6.12 -3.35 -6.84
C LEU A 43 6.53 -3.96 -5.49
N THR A 44 7.44 -3.32 -4.76
CA THR A 44 7.99 -3.84 -3.48
C THR A 44 6.94 -3.88 -2.34
N TYR A 45 5.75 -3.30 -2.55
CA TYR A 45 4.70 -3.21 -1.53
C TYR A 45 3.63 -4.29 -1.62
N VAL A 46 3.63 -5.09 -2.69
CA VAL A 46 2.69 -6.20 -2.87
C VAL A 46 3.26 -7.47 -2.26
N GLY A 47 2.48 -8.12 -1.39
CA GLY A 47 2.75 -9.46 -0.88
C GLY A 47 1.94 -10.50 -1.63
N PHE A 48 2.52 -11.69 -1.79
CA PHE A 48 1.94 -12.82 -2.52
C PHE A 48 1.65 -13.99 -1.58
N GLY A 49 0.53 -14.67 -1.83
CA GLY A 49 0.17 -15.91 -1.15
C GLY A 49 0.91 -17.12 -1.70
N SER A 50 0.65 -18.28 -1.11
CA SER A 50 1.17 -19.57 -1.59
C SER A 50 0.61 -20.00 -2.95
N ASP A 51 -0.41 -19.31 -3.44
CA ASP A 51 -1.07 -19.49 -4.73
C ASP A 51 -0.57 -18.50 -5.80
N ASP A 52 0.50 -17.76 -5.49
CA ASP A 52 1.10 -16.71 -6.33
C ASP A 52 0.17 -15.52 -6.65
N TYR A 53 -0.95 -15.37 -5.93
CA TYR A 53 -1.82 -14.20 -6.06
C TYR A 53 -1.50 -13.11 -5.02
N PRO A 54 -1.63 -11.82 -5.38
CA PRO A 54 -1.53 -10.72 -4.43
C PRO A 54 -2.54 -10.87 -3.29
N ASN A 55 -2.05 -10.90 -2.06
CA ASN A 55 -2.89 -10.97 -0.85
C ASN A 55 -2.57 -9.87 0.16
N HIS A 56 -1.62 -8.99 -0.15
CA HIS A 56 -1.21 -7.93 0.76
C HIS A 56 -0.72 -6.71 0.00
N LEU A 57 -1.05 -5.51 0.49
CA LEU A 57 -0.53 -4.26 -0.06
C LEU A 57 -0.16 -3.29 1.07
N LYS A 58 1.12 -2.94 1.18
CA LYS A 58 1.59 -1.90 2.12
C LYS A 58 1.26 -0.51 1.60
N LEU A 59 0.74 0.36 2.46
CA LEU A 59 0.31 1.71 2.08
C LEU A 59 1.34 2.76 2.49
N LYS A 60 2.20 3.17 1.54
CA LYS A 60 3.26 4.17 1.76
C LYS A 60 2.77 5.51 2.33
N THR A 61 1.56 5.93 1.98
CA THR A 61 0.99 7.21 2.44
C THR A 61 0.92 7.31 3.97
N PHE A 62 0.95 6.18 4.68
CA PHE A 62 0.90 6.11 6.14
C PHE A 62 2.27 6.03 6.83
N GLU A 63 3.38 5.98 6.07
CA GLU A 63 4.72 5.93 6.68
C GLU A 63 4.95 7.10 7.65
N PRO A 64 5.64 6.85 8.80
CA PRO A 64 6.30 5.59 9.19
C PRO A 64 5.36 4.52 9.78
N SER A 65 4.06 4.79 9.90
CA SER A 65 3.10 3.82 10.43
C SER A 65 2.86 2.68 9.44
N LYS A 66 3.00 1.45 9.94
CA LYS A 66 2.80 0.23 9.13
C LYS A 66 1.30 -0.01 8.92
N VAL A 67 0.79 0.45 7.77
CA VAL A 67 -0.59 0.21 7.34
C VAL A 67 -0.58 -0.65 6.09
N ALA A 68 -1.51 -1.60 6.02
CA ALA A 68 -1.67 -2.43 4.85
C ALA A 68 -3.13 -2.81 4.58
N ILE A 69 -3.37 -3.25 3.36
CA ILE A 69 -4.59 -3.94 2.92
C ILE A 69 -4.29 -5.42 2.89
N ASP A 70 -5.18 -6.21 3.48
CA ASP A 70 -5.21 -7.67 3.42
C ASP A 70 -6.66 -8.08 3.12
N PRO A 71 -6.98 -8.65 1.94
CA PRO A 71 -8.35 -9.00 1.55
C PRO A 71 -9.05 -9.95 2.53
N TYR A 72 -8.28 -10.74 3.28
CA TYR A 72 -8.78 -11.74 4.23
C TYR A 72 -8.99 -11.16 5.63
N ARG A 73 -8.62 -9.89 5.87
CA ARG A 73 -8.83 -9.19 7.14
C ARG A 73 -9.66 -7.94 6.94
N SER A 74 -10.60 -7.68 7.85
CA SER A 74 -11.42 -6.46 7.82
C SER A 74 -12.05 -6.17 6.44
N SER A 75 -12.36 -7.22 5.67
CA SER A 75 -12.89 -7.13 4.31
C SER A 75 -12.04 -6.29 3.36
N GLY A 76 -10.71 -6.34 3.48
CA GLY A 76 -9.78 -5.58 2.64
C GLY A 76 -9.67 -4.10 2.99
N GLN A 77 -10.25 -3.65 4.11
CA GLN A 77 -10.05 -2.28 4.58
C GLN A 77 -8.62 -2.08 5.10
N PRO A 78 -8.02 -0.87 4.95
CA PRO A 78 -6.73 -0.56 5.54
C PRO A 78 -6.70 -0.79 7.05
N ILE A 79 -5.69 -1.53 7.50
CA ILE A 79 -5.45 -1.83 8.92
C ILE A 79 -4.03 -1.45 9.35
N PHE A 80 -3.86 -1.08 10.61
CA PHE A 80 -2.55 -1.02 11.25
C PHE A 80 -2.02 -2.45 11.46
N VAL A 81 -0.86 -2.77 10.90
CA VAL A 81 -0.35 -4.16 10.84
C VAL A 81 -0.13 -4.76 12.23
N GLY A 82 0.29 -3.95 13.21
CA GLY A 82 0.60 -4.42 14.58
C GLY A 82 -0.63 -4.78 15.40
N SER A 83 -1.72 -4.02 15.28
CA SER A 83 -2.93 -4.21 16.11
C SER A 83 -4.13 -4.78 15.35
N GLY A 84 -4.12 -4.73 14.01
CA GLY A 84 -5.27 -5.05 13.18
C GLY A 84 -6.38 -3.99 13.20
N ALA A 85 -6.20 -2.89 13.91
CA ALA A 85 -7.18 -1.82 13.99
C ALA A 85 -7.43 -1.21 12.61
N ARG A 86 -8.70 -1.00 12.27
CA ARG A 86 -9.09 -0.34 11.03
C ARG A 86 -8.75 1.13 11.10
N VAL A 87 -8.08 1.64 10.07
CA VAL A 87 -7.73 3.07 9.98
C VAL A 87 -8.98 3.94 9.98
N SER A 88 -10.08 3.45 9.40
CA SER A 88 -11.38 4.12 9.38
C SER A 88 -11.98 4.30 10.78
N ASN A 89 -11.81 3.33 11.69
CA ASN A 89 -12.32 3.42 13.06
C ASN A 89 -11.56 4.48 13.85
N VAL A 90 -10.23 4.48 13.75
CA VAL A 90 -9.36 5.51 14.36
C VAL A 90 -9.76 6.91 13.88
N ALA A 91 -9.90 7.09 12.57
CA ALA A 91 -10.32 8.38 12.00
C ALA A 91 -11.74 8.79 12.42
N ALA A 92 -12.66 7.83 12.59
CA ALA A 92 -14.01 8.09 13.05
C ALA A 92 -14.04 8.59 14.50
N MET A 93 -13.28 7.97 15.40
CA MET A 93 -13.18 8.44 16.80
C MET A 93 -12.61 9.85 16.89
N LEU A 94 -11.54 10.15 16.15
CA LEU A 94 -10.99 11.51 16.08
C LEU A 94 -11.98 12.53 15.51
N LYS A 95 -12.76 12.13 14.51
CA LYS A 95 -13.82 12.98 13.94
C LYS A 95 -14.95 13.22 14.96
N ALA A 96 -15.21 12.26 15.84
CA ALA A 96 -16.17 12.39 16.93
C ALA A 96 -15.67 13.27 18.09
N GLY A 97 -14.38 13.66 18.09
CA GLY A 97 -13.79 14.55 19.08
C GLY A 97 -13.05 13.83 20.21
N GLU A 98 -12.83 12.52 20.09
CA GLU A 98 -12.07 11.75 21.07
C GLU A 98 -10.62 12.23 21.17
N GLU A 99 -10.05 12.17 22.37
CA GLU A 99 -8.67 12.56 22.60
C GLU A 99 -7.70 11.57 21.89
N PRO A 100 -6.69 12.05 21.15
CA PRO A 100 -5.75 11.18 20.44
C PRO A 100 -5.08 10.11 21.31
N ALA A 101 -4.81 10.40 22.59
CA ALA A 101 -4.23 9.43 23.52
C ALA A 101 -5.18 8.27 23.84
N VAL A 102 -6.47 8.57 24.05
CA VAL A 102 -7.53 7.57 24.27
C VAL A 102 -7.71 6.70 23.03
N VAL A 103 -7.74 7.30 21.84
CA VAL A 103 -7.83 6.56 20.57
C VAL A 103 -6.63 5.63 20.36
N ALA A 104 -5.43 6.08 20.73
CA ALA A 104 -4.21 5.28 20.65
C ALA A 104 -4.28 4.04 21.55
N GLU A 105 -4.69 4.24 22.81
CA GLU A 105 -4.85 3.18 23.80
C GLU A 105 -5.92 2.16 23.37
N GLU A 106 -7.12 2.63 23.01
CA GLU A 106 -8.26 1.79 22.60
C GLU A 106 -7.91 0.85 21.43
N HIS A 107 -7.08 1.34 20.50
CA HIS A 107 -6.71 0.58 19.30
C HIS A 107 -5.35 -0.12 19.40
N GLY A 108 -4.66 -0.02 20.54
CA GLY A 108 -3.34 -0.61 20.74
C GLY A 108 -2.31 -0.11 19.72
N ILE A 109 -2.37 1.18 19.37
CA ILE A 109 -1.46 1.81 18.39
C ILE A 109 -0.71 2.98 19.02
N GLY A 110 0.39 3.39 18.40
CA GLY A 110 1.13 4.58 18.83
C GLY A 110 0.44 5.88 18.39
N ILE A 111 0.77 6.98 19.06
CA ILE A 111 0.22 8.32 18.73
C ILE A 111 0.52 8.74 17.28
N GLU A 112 1.66 8.33 16.73
CA GLU A 112 2.03 8.60 15.34
C GLU A 112 1.08 7.91 14.33
N ALA A 113 0.54 6.74 14.69
CA ALA A 113 -0.45 6.04 13.88
C ALA A 113 -1.80 6.79 13.89
N VAL A 114 -2.19 7.33 15.04
CA VAL A 114 -3.38 8.19 15.18
C VAL A 114 -3.25 9.45 14.32
N ARG A 115 -2.10 10.13 14.38
CA ARG A 115 -1.80 11.30 13.54
C ARG A 115 -1.82 10.95 12.05
N ALA A 116 -1.27 9.80 11.67
CA ALA A 116 -1.29 9.34 10.28
C ALA A 116 -2.73 9.10 9.77
N ALA A 117 -3.60 8.51 10.59
CA ALA A 117 -5.01 8.35 10.24
C ALA A 117 -5.72 9.70 10.03
N ALA A 118 -5.48 10.66 10.93
CA ALA A 118 -6.04 12.02 10.80
C ALA A 118 -5.58 12.71 9.50
N ARG A 119 -4.27 12.65 9.22
CA ARG A 119 -3.66 13.25 8.03
C ARG A 119 -4.26 12.70 6.75
N VAL A 120 -4.37 11.38 6.63
CA VAL A 120 -4.75 10.73 5.38
C VAL A 120 -6.27 10.72 5.16
N LEU A 121 -7.07 10.46 6.20
CA LEU A 121 -8.52 10.28 6.05
C LEU A 121 -9.34 11.55 6.35
N LEU A 122 -8.83 12.45 7.18
CA LEU A 122 -9.54 13.68 7.55
C LEU A 122 -8.97 14.93 6.87
N GLY A 123 -7.84 14.80 6.17
CA GLY A 123 -7.14 15.94 5.55
C GLY A 123 -6.64 16.97 6.56
N ARG A 124 -6.57 16.60 7.84
CA ARG A 124 -6.09 17.48 8.92
C ARG A 124 -4.58 17.28 9.05
N ALA A 125 -3.80 18.34 8.84
CA ALA A 125 -2.42 18.35 9.32
C ALA A 125 -2.47 18.22 10.86
N ALA A 126 -1.78 17.20 11.39
CA ALA A 126 -1.70 16.93 12.81
C ALA A 126 -0.74 17.89 13.53
#